data_AF-A0A7J2J9H9-F1
#
_entry.id   AF-A0A7J2J9H9-F1
#
_cell.length_a   1.000
_cell.length_b   1.000
_cell.length_c   1.000
_cell.angle_alpha   90.00
_cell.angle_beta   90.00
_cell.angle_gamma   90.00
#
_symmetry.space_group_name_H-M   'P 1'
#
loop_
_entity.id
_entity.type
_entity.pdbx_description
1 polymer ?
#
loop_
_entity_poly.entity_id
_entity_poly.type
_entity_poly.pdbx_seq_one_letter_code
_entity_poly.pdbx_strand_id
1 'polypeptide(L)'
;MAKAKARATAKKLKDKWKAKVWYRVLAPALFNNVAIAETPAADRELLINRVTEVSLQDLTGDFRKSHVKLYFKIDRVEGTDAYTYFIGHTLTNDYVRRLIRRRRSRIDGVYDVTTKDGAV
;
A
#
# COMPACT_ATOMS: atom_id res chain seq x y z
N MET A 1 -61.05 -10.45 8.61
CA MET A 1 -59.80 -11.16 8.98
C MET A 1 -58.76 -11.00 7.87
N ALA A 2 -58.11 -9.84 7.76
CA ALA A 2 -56.93 -9.68 6.90
C ALA A 2 -55.83 -9.07 7.76
N LYS A 3 -54.88 -9.90 8.19
CA LYS A 3 -53.80 -9.53 9.10
C LYS A 3 -52.90 -8.49 8.46
N ALA A 4 -52.91 -7.29 9.03
CA ALA A 4 -51.81 -6.35 8.94
C ALA A 4 -50.55 -7.00 9.55
N LYS A 5 -49.51 -7.25 8.73
CA LYS A 5 -48.09 -7.31 9.12
C LYS A 5 -47.24 -7.76 7.93
N ALA A 6 -46.97 -6.84 7.01
CA ALA A 6 -45.89 -6.98 6.02
C ALA A 6 -45.11 -5.66 5.89
N ARG A 7 -44.95 -4.93 7.00
CA ARG A 7 -44.23 -3.65 7.03
C ARG A 7 -43.34 -3.52 8.25
N ALA A 8 -42.53 -4.55 8.49
CA ALA A 8 -41.49 -4.48 9.53
C ALA A 8 -40.42 -5.52 9.22
N THR A 9 -39.47 -5.18 8.34
CA THR A 9 -38.05 -5.64 8.36
C THR A 9 -37.32 -5.26 7.08
N ALA A 10 -37.50 -4.05 6.55
CA ALA A 10 -36.37 -3.39 5.88
C ALA A 10 -35.44 -2.93 7.01
N LYS A 11 -34.69 -3.89 7.56
CA LYS A 11 -33.64 -3.65 8.56
C LYS A 11 -32.80 -2.51 8.00
N LYS A 12 -32.79 -1.33 8.65
CA LYS A 12 -32.01 -0.16 8.22
C LYS A 12 -30.64 -0.67 7.79
N LEU A 13 -30.36 -0.62 6.49
CA LEU A 13 -29.06 -0.98 5.93
C LEU A 13 -28.09 0.04 6.55
N LYS A 14 -27.45 -0.33 7.66
CA LYS A 14 -26.55 0.55 8.39
C LYS A 14 -25.45 0.91 7.41
N ASP A 15 -25.26 2.21 7.23
CA ASP A 15 -24.36 2.75 6.20
C ASP A 15 -22.95 2.18 6.40
N LYS A 16 -22.51 1.34 5.47
CA LYS A 16 -21.25 0.58 5.57
C LYS A 16 -20.04 1.50 5.64
N TRP A 17 -20.17 2.73 5.16
CA TRP A 17 -19.11 3.73 5.25
C TRP A 17 -18.88 4.21 6.69
N LYS A 18 -19.96 4.44 7.45
CA LYS A 18 -19.88 4.92 8.84
C LYS A 18 -19.28 3.91 9.81
N ALA A 19 -19.18 2.64 9.40
CA ALA A 19 -18.55 1.59 10.19
C ALA A 19 -17.02 1.53 10.00
N LYS A 20 -16.46 2.27 9.03
CA LYS A 20 -15.02 2.25 8.77
C LYS A 20 -14.28 3.22 9.70
N VAL A 21 -13.15 2.75 10.20
CA VAL A 21 -12.17 3.54 10.94
C VAL A 21 -10.98 3.82 10.02
N TRP A 22 -10.37 5.00 10.17
CA TRP A 22 -9.17 5.37 9.44
C TRP A 22 -7.94 4.87 10.19
N TYR A 23 -7.04 4.19 9.46
CA TYR A 23 -5.79 3.66 9.97
C TYR A 23 -4.62 4.33 9.28
N ARG A 24 -3.58 4.65 10.05
CA ARG A 24 -2.36 5.27 9.53
C ARG A 24 -1.37 4.18 9.16
N VAL A 25 -0.95 4.16 7.90
CA VAL A 25 0.03 3.22 7.40
C VAL A 25 1.42 3.81 7.62
N LEU A 26 2.19 3.17 8.47
CA LEU A 26 3.55 3.56 8.82
C LEU A 26 4.56 2.82 7.95
N ALA A 27 5.58 3.54 7.50
CA ALA A 27 6.74 2.95 6.84
C ALA A 27 7.50 2.02 7.82
N PRO A 28 8.30 1.07 7.31
CA PRO A 28 9.19 0.29 8.15
C PRO A 28 10.18 1.18 8.93
N ALA A 29 10.74 0.67 10.03
CA ALA A 29 11.70 1.39 10.87
C ALA A 29 12.92 1.91 10.09
N LEU A 30 13.29 1.24 9.00
CA LEU A 30 14.36 1.66 8.08
C LEU A 30 14.11 3.04 7.45
N PHE A 31 12.85 3.47 7.36
CA PHE A 31 12.41 4.75 6.81
C PHE A 31 11.81 5.65 7.90
N ASN A 32 12.30 5.56 9.13
CA ASN A 32 11.91 6.40 10.27
C ASN A 32 10.41 6.37 10.64
N ASN A 33 9.70 5.26 10.35
CA ASN A 33 8.28 5.09 10.67
C ASN A 33 7.38 6.25 10.18
N VAL A 34 7.73 6.85 9.04
CA VAL A 34 6.97 7.96 8.46
C VAL A 34 5.56 7.49 8.09
N ALA A 35 4.55 8.29 8.38
CA ALA A 35 3.19 8.03 7.95
C ALA A 35 3.08 8.22 6.44
N ILE A 36 2.83 7.12 5.73
CA ILE A 36 2.79 7.05 4.28
C ILE A 36 1.40 7.43 3.75
N ALA A 37 0.38 6.77 4.30
CA ALA A 37 -0.97 6.80 3.77
C ALA A 37 -1.97 6.56 4.90
N GLU A 38 -3.21 6.93 4.66
CA GLU A 38 -4.32 6.59 5.54
C GLU A 38 -5.28 5.68 4.80
N THR A 39 -5.65 4.56 5.41
CA THR A 39 -6.52 3.57 4.79
C THR A 39 -7.74 3.31 5.68
N PRO A 40 -8.96 3.41 5.13
CA PRO A 40 -10.15 3.07 5.89
C PRO A 40 -10.39 1.56 5.87
N ALA A 41 -10.73 1.00 7.02
CA ALA A 41 -11.16 -0.40 7.15
C ALA A 41 -12.23 -0.53 8.23
N ALA A 42 -13.12 -1.51 8.06
CA ALA A 42 -14.11 -1.85 9.09
C ALA A 42 -13.46 -2.65 10.23
N ASP A 43 -12.61 -3.61 9.85
CA ASP A 43 -11.90 -4.50 10.78
C ASP A 43 -10.40 -4.48 10.49
N ARG A 44 -9.60 -4.76 11.53
CA ARG A 44 -8.13 -4.78 11.46
C ARG A 44 -7.60 -5.89 10.55
N GLU A 45 -8.26 -7.04 10.53
CA GLU A 45 -7.85 -8.19 9.71
C GLU A 45 -7.91 -7.89 8.20
N LEU A 46 -8.84 -7.01 7.79
CA LEU A 46 -9.01 -6.61 6.38
C LEU A 46 -7.90 -5.69 5.87
N LEU A 47 -7.03 -5.19 6.75
CA LEU A 47 -5.86 -4.38 6.39
C LEU A 47 -4.65 -5.23 6.10
N ILE A 48 -4.55 -6.41 6.72
CA ILE A 48 -3.42 -7.31 6.55
C ILE A 48 -3.34 -7.71 5.08
N ASN A 49 -2.12 -7.73 4.53
CA ASN A 49 -1.83 -8.00 3.12
C ASN A 49 -2.22 -6.90 2.11
N ARG A 50 -2.67 -5.72 2.54
CA ARG A 50 -2.78 -4.58 1.61
C ARG A 50 -1.40 -4.06 1.24
N VAL A 51 -1.24 -3.70 -0.03
CA VAL A 51 -0.02 -3.10 -0.57
C VAL A 51 -0.27 -1.62 -0.81
N THR A 52 0.60 -0.77 -0.28
CA THR A 52 0.64 0.67 -0.54
C THR A 52 1.82 1.02 -1.41
N GLU A 53 1.60 1.95 -2.36
CA GLU A 53 2.63 2.48 -3.25
C GLU A 53 3.00 3.90 -2.81
N VAL A 54 4.30 4.20 -2.79
CA VAL A 54 4.85 5.51 -2.37
C VAL A 54 6.03 5.88 -3.23
N SER A 55 6.23 7.17 -3.49
CA SER A 55 7.50 7.63 -4.06
C SER A 55 8.58 7.70 -2.97
N LEU A 56 9.82 7.37 -3.33
CA LEU A 56 10.97 7.55 -2.45
C LEU A 56 11.20 9.03 -2.08
N GLN A 57 10.74 9.95 -2.93
CA GLN A 57 10.78 11.39 -2.66
C GLN A 57 10.02 11.73 -1.37
N ASP A 58 8.86 11.15 -1.15
CA ASP A 58 8.01 11.49 -0.02
C ASP A 58 8.58 10.98 1.31
N LEU A 59 9.39 9.92 1.26
CA LEU A 59 10.05 9.33 2.43
C LEU A 59 11.37 10.02 2.80
N THR A 60 12.13 10.46 1.80
CA THR A 60 13.50 10.99 2.01
C THR A 60 13.63 12.50 1.79
N GLY A 61 12.63 13.13 1.18
CA GLY A 61 12.68 14.54 0.77
C GLY A 61 13.59 14.82 -0.43
N ASP A 62 14.20 13.79 -1.04
CA ASP A 62 15.08 13.97 -2.20
C ASP A 62 14.29 13.87 -3.52
N PHE A 63 14.06 15.02 -4.15
CA PHE A 63 13.37 15.15 -5.43
C PHE A 63 14.08 14.43 -6.59
N ARG A 64 15.40 14.20 -6.50
CA ARG A 64 16.14 13.49 -7.57
C ARG A 64 15.67 12.05 -7.72
N LYS A 65 15.14 11.46 -6.65
CA LYS A 65 14.70 10.07 -6.59
C LYS A 65 13.18 9.89 -6.72
N SER A 66 12.48 10.91 -7.22
CA SER A 66 11.02 10.87 -7.47
C SER A 66 10.57 9.69 -8.36
N HIS A 67 11.44 9.29 -9.29
CA HIS A 67 11.21 8.20 -10.25
C HIS A 67 11.29 6.78 -9.62
N VAL A 68 11.60 6.66 -8.33
CA VAL A 68 11.63 5.39 -7.61
C VAL A 68 10.31 5.24 -6.84
N LYS A 69 9.55 4.20 -7.18
CA LYS A 69 8.34 3.80 -6.49
C LYS A 69 8.63 2.60 -5.60
N LEU A 70 8.14 2.64 -4.37
CA LEU A 70 8.29 1.60 -3.37
C LEU A 70 6.94 0.97 -3.08
N TYR A 71 6.96 -0.34 -2.82
CA TYR A 71 5.80 -1.13 -2.42
C TYR A 71 5.98 -1.65 -1.00
N PHE A 72 5.05 -1.27 -0.14
CA PHE A 72 5.00 -1.70 1.25
C PHE A 72 3.75 -2.53 1.49
N LYS A 73 3.86 -3.59 2.28
CA LYS A 73 2.72 -4.42 2.66
C LYS A 73 2.50 -4.41 4.14
N ILE A 74 1.24 -4.32 4.54
CA ILE A 74 0.83 -4.32 5.93
C ILE A 74 0.98 -5.73 6.50
N ASP A 75 1.80 -5.86 7.53
CA ASP A 75 2.03 -7.10 8.28
C ASP A 75 1.18 -7.13 9.56
N ARG A 76 1.29 -6.08 10.38
CA ARG A 76 0.62 -5.99 11.68
C ARG A 76 -0.05 -4.64 11.89
N VAL A 77 -1.14 -4.64 12.65
CA VAL A 77 -1.88 -3.42 13.01
C VAL A 77 -1.99 -3.34 14.52
N GLU A 78 -1.47 -2.25 15.10
CA GLU A 78 -1.54 -1.97 16.53
C GLU A 78 -2.38 -0.70 16.75
N GLY A 79 -3.53 -0.85 17.41
CA GLY A 79 -4.45 0.26 17.62
C GLY A 79 -5.00 0.80 16.30
N THR A 80 -4.54 2.00 15.93
CA THR A 80 -4.84 2.73 14.68
C THR A 80 -3.68 2.73 13.69
N ASP A 81 -2.51 2.22 14.09
CA ASP A 81 -1.29 2.27 13.30
C ASP A 81 -1.03 0.91 12.64
N ALA A 82 -0.84 0.93 11.34
CA ALA A 82 -0.55 -0.23 10.53
C ALA A 82 0.94 -0.23 10.17
N TYR A 83 1.67 -1.22 10.67
CA TYR A 83 3.08 -1.40 10.36
C TYR A 83 3.23 -2.18 9.07
N THR A 84 4.18 -1.73 8.25
CA THR A 84 4.47 -2.34 6.96
C THR A 84 5.88 -2.92 6.89
N TYR A 85 6.07 -3.83 5.95
CA TYR A 85 7.37 -4.30 5.49
C TYR A 85 7.55 -3.99 4.01
N PHE A 86 8.81 -3.91 3.59
CA PHE A 86 9.17 -3.67 2.20
C PHE A 86 9.01 -4.95 1.37
N ILE A 87 8.26 -4.89 0.26
CA ILE A 87 8.19 -6.00 -0.70
C ILE A 87 9.17 -5.78 -1.84
N GLY A 88 9.21 -4.57 -2.38
CA GLY A 88 9.93 -4.31 -3.62
C GLY A 88 9.82 -2.88 -4.08
N HIS A 89 10.52 -2.59 -5.16
CA HIS A 89 10.55 -1.27 -5.77
C HIS A 89 10.49 -1.38 -7.28
N THR A 90 9.96 -0.34 -7.92
CA THR A 90 10.00 -0.20 -9.38
C THR A 90 10.44 1.21 -9.75
N LEU A 91 11.03 1.34 -10.92
CA LEU A 91 11.23 2.64 -11.55
C LEU A 91 9.95 3.05 -12.29
N THR A 92 9.72 4.35 -12.42
CA THR A 92 8.62 4.85 -13.23
C THR A 92 8.87 4.62 -14.72
N ASN A 93 7.79 4.37 -15.47
CA ASN A 93 7.88 4.03 -16.89
C ASN A 93 8.46 5.18 -17.73
N ASP A 94 8.14 6.43 -17.37
CA ASP A 94 8.69 7.63 -18.00
C ASP A 94 10.22 7.70 -17.86
N TYR A 95 10.76 7.36 -16.69
CA TYR A 95 12.19 7.37 -16.44
C TYR A 95 12.91 6.30 -17.27
N VAL A 96 12.36 5.08 -17.29
CA VAL A 96 12.89 3.98 -18.12
C VAL A 96 12.87 4.35 -19.60
N ARG A 97 11.76 4.91 -20.10
CA ARG A 97 11.64 5.35 -21.50
C ARG A 97 12.63 6.46 -21.84
N ARG A 98 12.98 7.35 -20.90
CA ARG A 98 13.95 8.43 -21.10
C ARG A 98 15.38 7.92 -21.27
N LEU A 99 15.72 6.80 -20.62
CA LEU A 99 17.04 6.18 -20.73
C LEU A 99 17.24 5.51 -22.11
N ILE A 100 16.15 4.96 -22.66
CA ILE A 100 16.17 4.28 -23.96
C ILE A 100 16.21 5.31 -25.09
N ARG A 101 17.29 5.30 -25.88
CA ARG A 101 17.47 6.22 -27.01
C ARG A 101 17.77 5.47 -28.31
N ARG A 102 17.42 6.09 -29.44
CA ARG A 102 17.80 5.57 -30.77
C ARG A 102 19.32 5.50 -30.91
N ARG A 103 19.81 4.50 -31.65
CA ARG A 103 21.24 4.24 -31.90
C ARG A 103 22.05 3.94 -30.63
N ARG A 104 21.42 3.43 -29.57
CA ARG A 104 22.07 2.86 -28.39
C ARG A 104 21.55 1.45 -28.15
N SER A 105 22.41 0.56 -27.71
CA SER A 105 22.03 -0.78 -27.24
C SER A 105 21.61 -0.71 -25.77
N ARG A 106 20.59 -1.51 -25.41
CA ARG A 106 20.16 -1.75 -24.03
C ARG A 106 20.54 -3.18 -23.68
N ILE A 107 21.14 -3.38 -22.51
CA ILE A 107 21.44 -4.69 -21.96
C ILE A 107 20.63 -4.81 -20.67
N ASP A 108 19.77 -5.82 -20.59
CA ASP A 108 18.98 -6.14 -19.41
C ASP A 108 19.47 -7.46 -18.82
N GLY A 109 19.44 -7.58 -17.49
CA GLY A 109 19.73 -8.81 -16.77
C GLY A 109 18.69 -9.02 -15.68
N VAL A 110 18.16 -10.23 -15.60
CA VAL A 110 17.23 -10.66 -14.55
C VAL A 110 17.94 -11.74 -13.77
N TYR A 111 18.09 -11.53 -12.46
CA TYR A 111 18.82 -12.42 -11.58
C TYR A 111 18.01 -12.63 -10.31
N ASP A 112 17.83 -13.88 -9.93
CA ASP A 112 17.25 -14.25 -8.65
C ASP A 112 18.36 -14.23 -7.60
N VAL A 113 18.16 -13.48 -6.51
CA VAL A 113 19.18 -13.27 -5.47
C VAL A 113 18.57 -13.58 -4.11
N THR A 114 19.14 -14.55 -3.41
CA THR A 114 18.79 -14.85 -2.01
C THR A 114 19.57 -13.91 -1.08
N THR A 115 18.85 -13.11 -0.30
CA THR A 115 19.46 -12.26 0.75
C THR A 115 19.89 -13.11 1.95
N LYS A 116 20.79 -12.56 2.79
CA LYS A 116 21.23 -13.23 4.04
C LYS A 116 20.08 -13.48 5.01
N ASP A 117 19.05 -12.65 4.94
CA ASP A 117 17.87 -12.72 5.80
C ASP A 117 16.86 -13.79 5.32
N GLY A 118 17.20 -14.56 4.28
CA GLY A 118 16.37 -15.62 3.73
C GLY A 118 15.21 -15.13 2.86
N ALA A 119 15.13 -13.82 2.58
CA ALA A 119 14.21 -13.29 1.59
C ALA A 119 14.75 -13.55 0.17
N VAL A 120 13.87 -14.11 -0.67
CA VAL A 120 14.08 -14.38 -2.11
C VAL A 120 13.32 -13.35 -2.93
#